data_AF-A0A527YNW8-F1
#
_entry.id   AF-A0A527YNW8-F1
#
_cell.length_a   1.000
_cell.length_b   1.000
_cell.length_c   1.000
_cell.angle_alpha   90.00
_cell.angle_beta   90.00
_cell.angle_gamma   90.00
#
_symmetry.space_group_name_H-M   'P 1'
#
loop_
_entity.id
_entity.type
_entity.pdbx_description
1 polymer ?
#
loop_
_entity_poly.entity_id
_entity_poly.type
_entity_poly.pdbx_seq_one_letter_code
_entity_poly.pdbx_strand_id
1 'polypeptide(L)'
;AALGVEAEVSPFFTDMAARIAAAHLVMSRSGASTVSEIAVIGRPALLVPYPHALDHDQAANAAALAAAGGAEVHPQSTLSSERIAALVGALM
;
A
#
# COMPACT_ATOMS: atom_id res chain seq x y z
N ALA A 1 -12.42 17.91 -7.63
CA ALA A 1 -11.01 18.26 -7.81
C ALA A 1 -10.69 19.60 -7.16
N ALA A 2 -10.68 19.68 -5.82
CA ALA A 2 -10.45 20.96 -5.10
C ALA A 2 -8.97 21.22 -4.77
N LEU A 3 -8.11 20.22 -4.88
CA LEU A 3 -6.69 20.26 -4.46
C LEU A 3 -5.70 20.26 -5.62
N GLY A 4 -6.17 20.28 -6.89
CA GLY A 4 -5.29 20.23 -8.07
C GLY A 4 -4.51 18.93 -8.25
N VAL A 5 -4.86 17.87 -7.51
CA VAL A 5 -4.22 16.55 -7.62
C VAL A 5 -4.77 15.83 -8.85
N GLU A 6 -3.87 15.47 -9.77
CA GLU A 6 -4.18 14.55 -10.86
C GLU A 6 -4.37 13.14 -10.28
N ALA A 7 -5.52 12.54 -10.55
CA ALA A 7 -5.86 11.21 -10.06
C ALA A 7 -6.57 10.42 -11.16
N GLU A 8 -6.09 9.21 -11.39
CA GLU A 8 -6.78 8.22 -12.22
C GLU A 8 -7.55 7.27 -11.29
N VAL A 9 -8.87 7.17 -11.50
CA VAL A 9 -9.76 6.37 -10.64
C VAL A 9 -10.53 5.41 -11.52
N SER A 10 -10.43 4.12 -11.20
CA SER A 10 -11.15 3.05 -11.91
C SER A 10 -11.61 1.99 -10.91
N PRO A 11 -12.73 1.29 -11.17
CA PRO A 11 -13.10 0.10 -10.40
C PRO A 11 -12.03 -0.99 -10.49
N PHE A 12 -11.40 -1.12 -11.66
CA PHE A 12 -10.36 -2.12 -11.92
C PHE A 12 -9.32 -1.59 -12.91
N PHE A 13 -8.08 -2.01 -12.71
CA PHE A 13 -6.99 -1.85 -13.66
C PHE A 13 -6.51 -3.22 -14.10
N THR A 14 -6.28 -3.41 -15.40
CA THR A 14 -5.83 -4.69 -15.97
C THR A 14 -4.31 -4.78 -16.07
N ASP A 15 -3.60 -3.68 -15.79
CA ASP A 15 -2.16 -3.49 -15.97
C ASP A 15 -1.45 -3.15 -14.64
N MET A 16 -1.92 -3.71 -13.52
CA MET A 16 -1.41 -3.41 -12.17
C MET A 16 0.10 -3.53 -12.03
N ALA A 17 0.73 -4.54 -12.63
CA ALA A 17 2.18 -4.71 -12.58
C ALA A 17 2.94 -3.52 -13.19
N ALA A 18 2.47 -3.00 -14.33
CA ALA A 18 3.08 -1.83 -14.97
C ALA A 18 2.87 -0.56 -14.13
N ARG A 19 1.69 -0.40 -13.54
CA ARG A 19 1.37 0.73 -12.65
C ARG A 19 2.20 0.72 -11.37
N ILE A 20 2.36 -0.45 -10.74
CA ILE A 20 3.24 -0.63 -9.58
C ILE A 20 4.68 -0.30 -9.98
N ALA A 21 5.17 -0.81 -11.12
CA ALA A 21 6.53 -0.54 -11.58
C ALA A 21 6.79 0.97 -11.85
N ALA A 22 5.79 1.68 -12.36
CA ALA A 22 5.86 3.12 -12.61
C ALA A 22 5.72 3.98 -11.35
N ALA A 23 5.24 3.42 -10.23
CA ALA A 23 5.07 4.15 -8.99
C ALA A 23 6.39 4.29 -8.21
N HIS A 24 6.52 5.42 -7.51
CA HIS A 24 7.60 5.62 -6.52
C HIS A 24 7.29 4.97 -5.18
N LEU A 25 6.00 4.89 -4.83
CA LEU A 25 5.49 4.37 -3.56
C LEU A 25 4.12 3.72 -3.81
N VAL A 26 3.86 2.59 -3.16
CA VAL A 26 2.55 1.93 -3.19
C VAL A 26 1.88 2.03 -1.83
N MET A 27 0.65 2.52 -1.76
CA MET A 27 -0.20 2.41 -0.57
C MET A 27 -1.38 1.50 -0.89
N SER A 28 -1.53 0.39 -0.16
CA SER A 28 -2.54 -0.62 -0.50
C SER A 28 -2.94 -1.49 0.69
N ARG A 29 -3.96 -2.34 0.47
CA ARG A 29 -4.23 -3.48 1.34
C ARG A 29 -3.16 -4.56 1.15
N SER A 30 -2.96 -5.41 2.16
CA SER A 30 -1.96 -6.46 2.15
C SER A 30 -2.53 -7.84 1.77
N GLY A 31 -3.30 -7.89 0.69
CA GLY A 31 -3.70 -9.16 0.08
C GLY A 31 -2.48 -9.97 -0.40
N ALA A 32 -2.58 -11.29 -0.42
CA ALA A 32 -1.45 -12.17 -0.73
C ALA A 32 -0.82 -11.86 -2.10
N SER A 33 -1.63 -11.70 -3.15
CA SER A 33 -1.14 -11.35 -4.49
C SER A 33 -0.50 -9.97 -4.51
N THR A 34 -1.13 -8.97 -3.87
CA THR A 34 -0.61 -7.59 -3.83
C THR A 34 0.76 -7.51 -3.18
N VAL A 35 0.95 -8.16 -2.02
CA VAL A 35 2.25 -8.19 -1.33
C VAL A 35 3.29 -8.90 -2.18
N SER A 36 2.91 -9.99 -2.84
CA SER A 36 3.80 -10.74 -3.74
C SER A 36 4.25 -9.90 -4.95
N GLU A 37 3.31 -9.20 -5.59
CA GLU A 37 3.59 -8.30 -6.72
C GLU A 37 4.54 -7.16 -6.31
N ILE A 38 4.26 -6.49 -5.18
CA ILE A 38 5.11 -5.42 -4.65
C ILE A 38 6.53 -5.93 -4.37
N ALA A 39 6.65 -7.11 -3.74
CA ALA A 39 7.93 -7.71 -3.41
C ALA A 39 8.76 -8.06 -4.66
N VAL A 40 8.13 -8.68 -5.67
CA VAL A 40 8.81 -9.06 -6.92
C VAL A 40 9.19 -7.85 -7.77
N ILE A 41 8.33 -6.83 -7.84
CA ILE A 41 8.61 -5.60 -8.61
C ILE A 41 9.62 -4.71 -7.86
N GLY A 42 9.74 -4.86 -6.53
CA GLY A 42 10.69 -4.13 -5.72
C GLY A 42 10.32 -2.66 -5.55
N ARG A 43 9.09 -2.39 -5.10
CA ARG A 43 8.65 -1.04 -4.75
C ARG A 43 8.45 -0.91 -3.24
N PRO A 44 8.83 0.23 -2.63
CA PRO A 44 8.49 0.50 -1.24
C PRO A 44 6.97 0.62 -1.08
N ALA A 45 6.44 0.19 0.07
CA ALA A 45 5.01 0.23 0.31
C ALA A 45 4.61 0.68 1.72
N LEU A 46 3.46 1.36 1.80
CA LEU A 46 2.68 1.59 3.02
C LEU A 46 1.49 0.62 3.00
N LEU A 47 1.58 -0.46 3.77
CA LEU A 47 0.55 -1.49 3.82
C LEU A 47 -0.46 -1.22 4.93
N VAL A 48 -1.75 -1.32 4.57
CA VAL A 48 -2.89 -1.12 5.48
C VAL A 48 -3.71 -2.41 5.54
N PRO A 49 -3.36 -3.39 6.40
CA PRO A 49 -4.08 -4.64 6.49
C PRO A 49 -5.58 -4.43 6.72
N TYR A 50 -6.40 -5.25 6.05
CA TYR A 50 -7.85 -5.24 6.29
C TYR A 50 -8.14 -5.78 7.71
N PRO A 51 -8.78 -5.01 8.60
CA PRO A 51 -8.94 -5.37 10.00
C PRO A 51 -9.91 -6.53 10.26
N HIS A 52 -10.70 -6.93 9.26
CA HIS A 52 -11.70 -7.99 9.38
C HIS A 52 -11.38 -9.20 8.48
N ALA A 53 -10.11 -9.42 8.16
CA ALA A 53 -9.68 -10.64 7.49
C ALA A 53 -9.94 -11.84 8.42
N LEU A 54 -10.68 -12.85 7.93
CA LEU A 54 -11.15 -14.00 8.71
C LEU A 54 -10.02 -14.67 9.51
N ASP A 55 -8.85 -14.84 8.88
CA ASP A 55 -7.71 -15.54 9.46
C ASP A 55 -6.52 -14.60 9.79
N HIS A 56 -6.74 -13.28 9.79
CA HIS A 56 -5.67 -12.28 9.95
C HIS A 56 -4.57 -12.35 8.87
N ASP A 57 -4.82 -13.04 7.75
CA ASP A 57 -3.83 -13.27 6.68
C ASP A 57 -3.19 -11.99 6.15
N GLN A 58 -3.98 -10.90 6.05
CA GLN A 58 -3.44 -9.63 5.58
C GLN A 58 -2.40 -9.04 6.54
N ALA A 59 -2.58 -9.20 7.85
CA ALA A 59 -1.59 -8.73 8.83
C ALA A 59 -0.29 -9.54 8.72
N ALA A 60 -0.40 -10.87 8.56
CA ALA A 60 0.75 -11.75 8.37
C ALA A 60 1.52 -11.43 7.08
N ASN A 61 0.82 -11.23 5.95
CA ASN A 61 1.45 -10.85 4.69
C ASN A 61 2.22 -9.53 4.80
N ALA A 62 1.59 -8.52 5.43
CA ALA A 62 2.24 -7.22 5.63
C ALA A 62 3.47 -7.33 6.52
N ALA A 63 3.37 -8.08 7.63
CA ALA A 63 4.47 -8.30 8.55
C ALA A 63 5.67 -8.99 7.88
N ALA A 64 5.42 -9.95 6.99
CA ALA A 64 6.49 -10.64 6.26
C ALA A 64 7.28 -9.68 5.36
N LEU A 65 6.60 -8.83 4.58
CA LEU A 65 7.28 -7.86 3.71
C LEU A 65 7.97 -6.75 4.52
N ALA A 66 7.37 -6.31 5.63
CA ALA A 66 7.96 -5.34 6.51
C ALA A 66 9.22 -5.86 7.21
N ALA A 67 9.23 -7.13 7.64
CA ALA A 67 10.41 -7.78 8.21
C ALA A 67 11.57 -7.86 7.21
N ALA A 68 11.27 -7.95 5.90
CA ALA A 68 12.26 -7.87 4.84
C ALA A 68 12.69 -6.43 4.49
N GLY A 69 12.13 -5.41 5.15
CA GLY A 69 12.40 -3.99 4.90
C GLY A 69 11.69 -3.42 3.67
N GLY A 70 10.76 -4.15 3.06
CA GLY A 70 10.07 -3.74 1.84
C GLY A 70 8.83 -2.86 2.06
N ALA A 71 8.32 -2.78 3.30
CA ALA A 71 7.12 -2.03 3.61
C ALA A 71 7.06 -1.53 5.05
N GLU A 72 6.29 -0.46 5.28
CA GLU A 72 5.77 -0.11 6.59
C GLU A 72 4.32 -0.59 6.74
N VAL A 73 3.93 -0.99 7.96
CA VAL A 73 2.58 -1.48 8.24
C VAL A 73 1.85 -0.49 9.14
N HIS A 74 0.69 -0.02 8.68
CA HIS A 74 -0.15 0.94 9.40
C HIS A 74 -1.56 0.38 9.57
N PRO A 75 -2.02 0.10 10.80
CA PRO A 75 -3.41 -0.28 11.03
C PRO A 75 -4.37 0.79 10.54
N GLN A 76 -5.50 0.39 9.95
CA GLN A 76 -6.48 1.36 9.44
C GLN A 76 -6.97 2.33 10.53
N SER A 77 -7.11 1.86 11.77
CA SER A 77 -7.55 2.67 12.91
C SER A 77 -6.57 3.80 13.30
N THR A 78 -5.32 3.74 12.85
CA THR A 78 -4.31 4.77 13.12
C THR A 78 -4.19 5.79 12.00
N LEU A 79 -4.95 5.65 10.91
CA LEU A 79 -4.86 6.50 9.74
C LEU A 79 -5.93 7.59 9.73
N SER A 80 -5.49 8.80 9.40
CA SER A 80 -6.30 9.96 9.05
C SER A 80 -5.69 10.64 7.84
N SER A 81 -6.38 11.61 7.22
CA SER A 81 -5.82 12.44 6.15
C SER A 81 -4.50 13.09 6.53
N GLU A 82 -4.43 13.61 7.76
CA GLU A 82 -3.25 14.31 8.29
C GLU A 82 -2.10 13.32 8.52
N ARG A 83 -2.41 12.13 9.05
CA ARG A 83 -1.41 11.09 9.25
C ARG A 83 -0.85 10.58 7.91
N ILE A 84 -1.70 10.36 6.91
CA ILE A 84 -1.27 9.94 5.58
C ILE A 84 -0.38 11.02 4.95
N ALA A 85 -0.78 12.29 5.03
CA ALA A 85 0.02 13.40 4.53
C ALA A 85 1.41 13.46 5.20
N ALA A 86 1.48 13.26 6.52
CA ALA A 86 2.74 13.22 7.25
C ALA A 86 3.62 12.02 6.85
N LEU A 87 3.03 10.83 6.66
CA LEU A 87 3.76 9.64 6.23
C LEU A 87 4.34 9.81 4.83
N VAL A 88 3.53 10.23 3.87
CA VAL A 88 3.99 10.47 2.49
C VAL A 88 5.03 11.59 2.44
N GLY A 89 4.80 12.67 3.20
CA GLY A 89 5.73 13.80 3.27
C GLY A 89 7.09 13.45 3.89
N ALA A 90 7.18 12.44 4.76
CA ALA A 90 8.45 12.00 5.35
C ALA A 90 9.30 11.13 4.40
N LEU A 91 8.73 10.65 3.29
CA LEU A 91 9.37 9.80 2.31
C LEU A 91 9.83 10.55 1.05
N MET A 92 9.53 11.85 0.95
CA MET A 92 9.97 12.77 -0.12
C MET A 92 11.12 13.65 0.37
#